data_AF-A0A838WUP0-F1
#
_entry.id   AF-A0A838WUP0-F1
#
_cell.length_a   1.000
_cell.length_b   1.000
_cell.length_c   1.000
_cell.angle_alpha   90.00
_cell.angle_beta   90.00
_cell.angle_gamma   90.00
#
_symmetry.space_group_name_H-M   'P 1'
#
loop_
_entity.id
_entity.type
_entity.pdbx_description
1 polymer ?
#
loop_
_entity_poly.entity_id
_entity_poly.type
_entity_poly.pdbx_seq_one_letter_code
_entity_poly.pdbx_strand_id
1 'polypeptide(L)' 'MRKHYKGDDPHAIHEAAQRVEAPLSDFMVRLFAEELPFLDSASRTRVYDILREHKAAGRGVISSQEELPAEIRELMDL' A
#
# COMPACT_ATOMS: atom_id res chain seq x y z
N MET A 1 -22.61 -4.66 -21.55
CA MET A 1 -22.34 -3.46 -20.72
C MET A 1 -21.51 -3.89 -19.52
N ARG A 2 -20.22 -3.52 -19.48
CA ARG A 2 -19.43 -3.66 -18.25
C ARG A 2 -20.06 -2.71 -17.22
N LYS A 3 -20.51 -3.26 -16.09
CA LYS A 3 -20.94 -2.43 -14.96
C LYS A 3 -19.68 -1.78 -14.41
N HIS A 4 -19.50 -0.48 -14.65
CA HIS A 4 -18.50 0.30 -13.93
C HIS A 4 -18.90 0.28 -12.46
N TYR A 5 -18.15 -0.47 -11.64
CA TYR A 5 -18.32 -0.39 -10.20
C TYR A 5 -17.79 0.98 -9.75
N LYS A 6 -18.44 1.59 -8.76
CA LYS A 6 -18.05 2.89 -8.20
C LYS A 6 -16.62 2.92 -7.65
N GLY A 7 -15.97 1.75 -7.51
CA GLY A 7 -14.56 1.60 -7.13
C GLY A 7 -13.55 1.79 -8.26
N ASP A 8 -13.98 1.80 -9.53
CA ASP A 8 -13.10 2.02 -10.69
C ASP A 8 -13.00 3.51 -11.07
N ASP A 9 -13.69 4.39 -10.34
CA ASP A 9 -13.61 5.84 -10.56
C ASP A 9 -12.28 6.36 -9.98
N PRO A 10 -11.38 6.92 -10.81
CA PRO A 10 -10.10 7.46 -10.35
C PRO A 10 -10.25 8.67 -9.43
N HIS A 11 -11.46 9.24 -9.32
CA HIS A 11 -11.81 10.33 -8.40
C HIS A 11 -12.61 9.86 -7.19
N ALA A 12 -12.85 8.54 -7.03
CA ALA A 12 -13.52 8.03 -5.85
C ALA A 12 -12.66 8.23 -4.60
N ILE A 13 -13.28 8.73 -3.55
CA ILE A 13 -12.66 8.81 -2.21
C ILE A 13 -12.83 7.45 -1.54
N HIS A 14 -11.74 6.80 -1.16
CA HIS A 14 -11.78 5.55 -0.40
C HIS A 14 -11.47 5.80 1.07
N GLU A 15 -12.49 5.60 1.92
CA GLU A 15 -12.44 5.84 3.37
C GLU A 15 -11.27 5.14 4.08
N ALA A 16 -10.87 3.96 3.59
CA ALA A 16 -9.73 3.23 4.15
C ALA A 16 -8.41 3.98 3.96
N ALA A 17 -8.18 4.59 2.79
CA ALA A 17 -6.98 5.37 2.53
C ALA A 17 -6.97 6.72 3.27
N GLN A 18 -8.14 7.28 3.58
CA GLN A 18 -8.25 8.54 4.32
C GLN A 18 -7.81 8.45 5.79
N ARG A 19 -7.73 7.23 6.36
CA ARG A 19 -7.35 7.01 7.77
C ARG A 19 -5.98 6.34 7.94
N VAL A 20 -5.25 6.15 6.85
CA VAL A 20 -3.94 5.48 6.87
C VAL A 20 -2.83 6.51 6.96
N GLU A 21 -1.92 6.32 7.91
CA GLU A 21 -0.75 7.19 8.09
C GLU A 21 0.51 6.71 7.36
N ALA A 22 0.42 5.58 6.65
CA ALA A 22 1.52 5.03 5.88
C ALA A 22 1.89 5.95 4.69
N PRO A 23 3.16 5.98 4.26
CA PRO A 23 3.59 6.80 3.13
C PRO A 23 3.21 6.16 1.79
N LEU A 24 1.92 5.84 1.61
CA LEU A 24 1.36 5.16 0.44
C LEU A 24 0.27 6.02 -0.20
N SER A 25 0.21 6.03 -1.53
CA SER A 25 -0.92 6.60 -2.26
C SER A 25 -2.20 5.79 -2.00
N ASP A 26 -3.37 6.35 -2.28
CA ASP A 26 -4.64 5.64 -2.16
C ASP A 26 -4.67 4.29 -2.92
N PHE A 27 -4.10 4.27 -4.13
CA PHE A 27 -3.93 3.05 -4.92
C PHE A 27 -3.06 2.02 -4.19
N MET A 28 -1.90 2.44 -3.70
CA MET A 28 -0.98 1.55 -2.98
C MET A 28 -1.55 1.07 -1.64
N VAL A 29 -2.36 1.89 -0.94
CA VAL A 29 -3.06 1.45 0.28
C VAL A 29 -4.02 0.31 -0.03
N ARG A 30 -4.77 0.36 -1.14
CA ARG A 30 -5.67 -0.71 -1.54
C ARG A 30 -4.92 -1.97 -1.94
N LEU A 31 -3.86 -1.84 -2.74
CA LEU A 31 -2.98 -2.97 -3.07
C LEU A 31 -2.48 -3.65 -1.79
N PHE A 32 -1.97 -2.87 -0.83
CA PHE A 32 -1.52 -3.44 0.45
C PHE A 32 -2.66 -4.08 1.24
N ALA A 33 -3.86 -3.50 1.24
CA ALA A 33 -5.01 -4.11 1.91
C ALA A 33 -5.39 -5.47 1.31
N GLU A 34 -5.18 -5.67 0.01
CA GLU A 34 -5.40 -6.94 -0.70
C GLU A 34 -4.27 -7.95 -0.44
N GLU A 35 -3.02 -7.50 -0.38
CA GLU A 35 -1.84 -8.39 -0.28
C GLU A 35 -1.44 -8.77 1.15
N LEU A 36 -1.53 -7.84 2.12
CA LEU A 36 -1.09 -8.07 3.51
C LEU A 36 -1.73 -9.30 4.19
N PRO A 37 -3.00 -9.69 3.91
CA PRO A 37 -3.59 -10.91 4.45
C PRO A 37 -2.86 -12.21 4.07
N PHE A 38 -2.13 -12.25 2.95
CA PHE A 38 -1.39 -13.43 2.50
C PHE A 38 -0.04 -13.60 3.22
N LEU A 39 0.48 -12.53 3.82
CA LEU A 39 1.70 -12.59 4.63
C LEU A 39 1.44 -13.22 6.01
N ASP A 40 2.43 -13.96 6.50
CA ASP A 40 2.49 -14.35 7.91
C ASP A 40 2.66 -13.11 8.82
N SER A 41 2.45 -13.30 10.13
CA SER A 41 2.50 -12.20 11.10
C SER A 41 3.86 -11.50 11.19
N ALA A 42 4.97 -12.21 11.03
CA ALA A 42 6.31 -11.64 11.11
C ALA A 42 6.61 -10.83 9.85
N SER A 43 6.31 -11.38 8.67
CA SER A 43 6.47 -10.68 7.39
C SER A 43 5.61 -9.41 7.32
N ARG A 44 4.36 -9.48 7.78
CA ARG A 44 3.48 -8.29 7.87
C ARG A 44 4.04 -7.21 8.80
N THR A 45 4.59 -7.63 9.95
CA THR A 45 5.23 -6.69 10.89
C THR A 45 6.41 -6.00 10.23
N ARG A 46 7.24 -6.77 9.51
CA ARG A 46 8.41 -6.23 8.81
C ARG A 46 8.03 -5.20 7.75
N VAL A 47 6.98 -5.44 6.97
CA VAL A 47 6.45 -4.46 6.01
C VAL A 47 6.08 -3.14 6.69
N TYR A 48 5.37 -3.18 7.84
CA TYR A 48 5.01 -1.97 8.56
C TYR A 48 6.22 -1.22 9.11
N ASP A 49 7.25 -1.94 9.58
CA ASP A 49 8.48 -1.32 10.07
C ASP A 49 9.22 -0.60 8.95
N ILE A 50 9.36 -1.23 7.77
CA ILE A 50 9.99 -0.61 6.60
C ILE A 50 9.22 0.65 6.16
N LEU A 51 7.88 0.60 6.13
CA LEU A 51 7.06 1.78 5.80
C LEU A 51 7.23 2.90 6.84
N ARG A 52 7.38 2.55 8.12
CA ARG A 52 7.65 3.51 9.19
C ARG A 52 9.03 4.14 9.04
N GLU A 53 10.05 3.33 8.75
CA GLU A 53 11.42 3.79 8.48
C GLU A 53 11.46 4.71 7.26
N HIS A 54 10.74 4.38 6.18
CA HIS A 54 10.62 5.21 4.99
C HIS A 54 10.08 6.60 5.32
N LYS A 55 8.98 6.66 6.08
CA LYS A 55 8.37 7.90 6.55
C LYS A 55 9.29 8.67 7.51
N ALA A 56 9.93 7.99 8.45
CA ALA A 56 10.86 8.59 9.41
C ALA A 56 12.10 9.19 8.73
N ALA A 57 12.55 8.59 7.63
CA ALA A 57 13.63 9.12 6.79
C ALA A 57 13.22 10.33 5.94
N GLY A 58 11.97 10.81 6.04
CA GLY A 58 11.47 11.96 5.28
C GLY A 58 11.29 11.69 3.79
N ARG A 59 11.19 10.42 3.39
CA ARG A 59 10.94 10.04 2.00
C ARG A 59 9.47 10.28 1.65
N GLY A 60 9.21 10.53 0.36
CA GLY A 60 7.88 10.90 -0.14
C GLY A 60 6.84 9.79 -0.07
N VAL A 61 5.66 10.08 -0.62
CA VAL A 61 4.57 9.10 -0.79
C VAL A 61 4.95 8.13 -1.90
N ILE A 62 4.82 6.82 -1.62
CA ILE A 62 5.02 5.75 -2.60
C ILE A 62 3.74 5.61 -3.41
N SER A 63 3.86 5.81 -4.72
CA SER A 63 2.75 5.90 -5.66
C SER A 63 2.68 4.73 -6.64
N SER A 64 3.74 3.94 -6.76
CA SER A 64 3.82 2.74 -7.61
C SER A 64 4.59 1.61 -6.93
N GLN A 65 4.55 0.42 -7.52
CA GLN A 65 5.29 -0.73 -6.98
C GLN A 65 6.81 -0.56 -7.12
N GLU A 66 7.29 0.08 -8.19
CA GLU A 66 8.72 0.30 -8.44
C GLU A 66 9.38 1.20 -7.39
N GLU A 67 8.59 2.08 -6.78
CA GLU A 67 9.02 2.98 -5.70
C GLU A 67 9.12 2.26 -4.34
N LEU A 68 8.61 1.04 -4.23
CA LEU A 68 8.70 0.27 -2.99
C LEU A 68 10.15 -0.10 -2.65
N PRO A 69 10.53 0.00 -1.35
CA PRO A 69 11.73 -0.65 -0.85
C PRO A 69 11.81 -2.11 -1.33
N ALA A 70 12.98 -2.53 -1.83
CA ALA A 70 13.15 -3.83 -2.46
C ALA A 70 12.68 -4.99 -1.58
N GLU A 71 12.96 -4.93 -0.28
CA GLU A 71 12.53 -5.93 0.70
C GLU A 71 11.00 -6.08 0.76
N ILE A 72 10.21 -5.01 0.60
CA ILE A 72 8.75 -5.13 0.56
C ILE A 72 8.29 -5.87 -0.69
N ARG A 73 8.91 -5.59 -1.85
CA ARG A 73 8.58 -6.29 -3.10
C ARG A 73 8.87 -7.79 -3.01
N GLU A 74 10.01 -8.14 -2.40
CA GLU A 74 10.39 -9.53 -2.16
C GLU A 74 9.43 -10.24 -1.18
N LEU A 75 9.05 -9.57 -0.08
CA LEU A 75 8.12 -10.15 0.90
C LEU A 75 6.71 -10.36 0.33
N MET A 76 6.28 -9.48 -0.58
CA MET A 76 4.91 -9.47 -1.13
C MET A 76 4.80 -10.11 -2.52
N ASP A 77 5.91 -10.56 -3.11
CA ASP A 77 5.98 -11.13 -4.48
C ASP A 77 5.38 -10.19 -5.55
N LEU A 78 5.76 -8.89 -5.49
CA LEU A 78 5.30 -7.80 -6.36
C LEU A 78 6.29 -7.44 -7.47
#